data_AF-A0A954UZG8-F1
#
_entry.id   AF-A0A954UZG8-F1
#
_cell.length_a   1.000
_cell.length_b   1.000
_cell.length_c   1.000
_cell.angle_alpha   90.00
_cell.angle_beta   90.00
_cell.angle_gamma   90.00
#
_symmetry.space_group_name_H-M   'P 1'
#
loop_
_entity.id
_entity.type
_entity.pdbx_description
1 polymer ?
#
loop_
_entity_poly.entity_id
_entity_poly.type
_entity_poly.pdbx_seq_one_letter_code
_entity_poly.pdbx_strand_id
1 'polypeptide(L)'
;MAPSTTKRTRSERVASIQLEPSSLHRWLRQFMTSKNLLQVALAIIAAVLIVVILQGWRPAFAYREGQIPQRDIVARVAFDMIDSGQTELLRKQKRREVLCYYENRSQPIAQLISTIKNKFSSLLGDTPYAELTAEQKKTLAEFMPAAVGEADLTEAEALSRIRLLLDERTKLEGGKFDQALKSVLDPIAETGVLKSIGHDSEQGN
;
A
#
# COMPACT_ATOMS: atom_id res chain seq x y z
N MET A 1 -67.78 92.68 59.67
CA MET A 1 -66.84 91.62 60.11
C MET A 1 -66.23 90.99 58.88
N ALA A 2 -64.94 91.24 58.64
CA ALA A 2 -64.18 90.63 57.56
C ALA A 2 -62.98 89.91 58.19
N PRO A 3 -62.75 88.61 57.90
CA PRO A 3 -61.46 88.00 58.22
C PRO A 3 -60.46 88.33 57.10
N SER A 4 -59.32 88.88 57.54
CA SER A 4 -58.16 89.23 56.74
C SER A 4 -57.50 87.99 56.11
N THR A 5 -57.44 87.93 54.78
CA THR A 5 -56.70 86.89 54.06
C THR A 5 -55.21 87.22 54.03
N THR A 6 -54.43 86.63 54.93
CA THR A 6 -52.95 86.69 54.90
C THR A 6 -52.44 85.97 53.64
N LYS A 7 -51.78 86.70 52.74
CA LYS A 7 -51.21 86.15 51.49
C LYS A 7 -50.04 85.22 51.81
N ARG A 8 -50.27 83.90 51.76
CA ARG A 8 -49.20 82.88 51.77
C ARG A 8 -48.31 83.04 50.54
N THR A 9 -47.00 83.03 50.75
CA THR A 9 -46.00 83.17 49.70
C THR A 9 -45.89 81.88 48.89
N ARG A 10 -45.52 82.02 47.61
CA ARG A 10 -45.52 80.94 46.61
C ARG A 10 -44.68 79.73 47.03
N SER A 11 -43.67 79.91 47.86
CA SER A 11 -42.79 78.86 48.39
C SER A 11 -43.50 77.91 49.37
N GLU A 12 -44.37 78.40 50.25
CA GLU A 12 -45.13 77.56 51.18
C GLU A 12 -46.14 76.65 50.46
N ARG A 13 -46.71 77.13 49.33
CA ARG A 13 -47.60 76.32 48.47
C ARG A 13 -46.87 75.24 47.68
N VAL A 14 -45.58 75.44 47.39
CA VAL A 14 -44.75 74.47 46.66
C VAL A 14 -44.19 73.41 47.62
N ALA A 15 -43.88 73.78 48.86
CA ALA A 15 -43.39 72.83 49.88
C ALA A 15 -44.48 71.87 50.40
N SER A 16 -45.77 72.22 50.31
CA SER A 16 -46.87 71.30 50.64
C SER A 16 -47.15 70.24 49.58
N ILE A 17 -46.52 70.33 48.41
CA ILE A 17 -46.53 69.28 47.38
C ILE A 17 -45.33 68.37 47.67
N GLN A 18 -45.45 67.57 48.72
CA GLN A 18 -44.56 66.41 48.88
C GLN A 18 -44.95 65.42 47.77
N LEU A 19 -44.16 65.38 46.69
CA LEU A 19 -44.32 64.33 45.69
C LEU A 19 -44.15 62.98 46.38
N GLU A 20 -45.18 62.14 46.29
CA GLU A 20 -45.06 60.74 46.68
C GLU A 20 -43.82 60.15 46.00
N PRO A 21 -42.99 59.37 46.72
CA PRO A 21 -41.85 58.72 46.11
C PRO A 21 -42.35 57.86 44.95
N SER A 22 -41.75 58.06 43.78
CA SER A 22 -42.17 57.43 42.54
C SER A 22 -42.32 55.92 42.71
N SER A 23 -43.40 55.35 42.18
CA SER A 23 -43.72 53.92 42.32
C SER A 23 -42.58 53.04 41.78
N LEU A 24 -41.83 53.53 40.78
CA LEU A 24 -40.64 52.88 40.24
C LEU A 24 -39.51 52.75 41.27
N HIS A 25 -39.27 53.78 42.09
CA HIS A 25 -38.23 53.73 43.12
C HIS A 25 -38.59 52.78 44.26
N ARG A 26 -39.88 52.72 44.61
CA ARG A 26 -40.40 51.74 45.58
C ARG A 26 -40.28 50.31 45.03
N TRP A 27 -40.62 50.10 43.76
CA TRP A 27 -40.47 48.82 43.09
C TRP A 27 -39.00 48.38 43.02
N LEU A 28 -38.10 49.27 42.62
CA LEU A 28 -36.66 48.98 42.53
C LEU A 28 -36.07 48.61 43.90
N ARG A 29 -36.46 49.29 44.99
CA ARG A 29 -36.05 48.92 46.36
C ARG A 29 -36.60 47.56 46.80
N GLN A 30 -37.83 47.23 46.41
CA GLN A 30 -38.43 45.92 46.68
C GLN A 30 -37.66 44.80 45.98
N PHE A 31 -37.22 45.03 44.73
CA PHE A 31 -36.40 44.07 43.97
C PHE A 31 -34.97 43.96 44.51
N MET A 32 -34.41 45.05 45.06
CA MET A 32 -33.07 45.12 45.66
C MET A 32 -33.00 44.59 47.11
N THR A 33 -33.99 43.83 47.57
CA THR A 33 -33.90 43.11 48.85
C THR A 33 -33.11 41.83 48.67
N SER A 34 -32.17 41.51 49.57
CA SER A 34 -31.20 40.41 49.41
C SER A 34 -31.81 39.06 49.04
N LYS A 35 -33.00 38.74 49.56
CA LYS A 35 -33.74 37.51 49.24
C LYS A 35 -34.31 37.48 47.81
N ASN A 36 -34.87 38.60 47.34
CA ASN A 36 -35.45 38.71 46.01
C ASN A 36 -34.37 38.74 44.92
N LEU A 37 -33.23 39.35 45.22
CA LEU A 37 -32.08 39.39 44.32
C LEU A 37 -31.56 37.97 44.02
N LEU A 38 -31.51 37.09 45.03
CA LEU A 38 -31.10 35.70 44.85
C LEU A 38 -32.10 34.90 43.98
N GLN A 39 -33.41 35.11 44.17
CA GLN A 39 -34.44 34.48 43.34
C GLN A 39 -34.38 34.93 41.88
N VAL A 40 -34.16 36.23 41.64
CA VAL A 40 -34.00 36.79 40.30
C VAL A 40 -32.72 36.25 39.64
N ALA A 41 -31.61 36.18 40.38
CA ALA A 41 -30.36 35.60 39.87
C ALA A 41 -30.55 34.14 39.47
N LEU A 42 -31.22 33.34 40.30
CA LEU A 42 -31.52 31.94 40.01
C LEU A 42 -32.41 31.78 38.77
N ALA A 43 -33.43 32.63 38.63
CA ALA A 43 -34.32 32.62 37.45
C ALA A 43 -33.56 32.97 36.16
N ILE A 44 -32.65 33.95 36.21
CA ILE A 44 -31.80 34.31 35.06
C ILE A 44 -30.88 33.15 34.69
N ILE A 45 -30.24 32.51 35.68
CA ILE A 45 -29.37 31.35 35.44
C ILE A 45 -30.15 30.20 34.79
N ALA A 46 -31.35 29.90 35.28
CA ALA A 46 -32.21 28.88 34.70
C ALA A 46 -32.60 29.20 33.25
N ALA A 47 -32.97 30.45 32.96
CA ALA A 47 -33.28 30.89 31.61
C ALA A 47 -32.07 30.74 30.67
N VAL A 48 -30.88 31.15 31.10
CA VAL A 48 -29.64 30.99 30.32
C VAL A 48 -29.35 29.51 30.06
N LEU A 49 -29.46 28.66 31.08
CA LEU A 49 -29.27 27.21 30.93
C LEU A 49 -30.21 26.60 29.88
N ILE A 50 -31.50 26.98 29.90
CA ILE A 50 -32.48 26.51 28.91
C ILE A 50 -32.05 26.91 27.50
N VAL A 51 -31.68 28.18 27.27
CA VAL A 51 -31.28 28.64 25.93
C VAL A 51 -30.00 27.94 25.45
N VAL A 52 -29.04 27.72 26.35
CA VAL A 52 -27.80 26.99 26.03
C VAL A 52 -28.06 25.52 25.72
N ILE A 53 -28.88 24.83 26.51
CA ILE A 53 -29.21 23.40 26.31
C ILE A 53 -29.98 23.19 25.02
N LEU A 54 -30.98 24.02 24.74
CA LEU A 54 -31.77 23.91 23.50
C LEU A 54 -30.95 24.29 22.27
N GLN A 55 -29.80 24.95 22.46
CA GLN A 55 -28.93 25.42 21.37
C GLN A 55 -29.73 26.14 20.28
N GLY A 56 -30.71 26.97 20.65
CA GLY A 56 -31.64 27.61 19.71
C GLY A 56 -30.97 28.54 18.69
N TRP A 57 -29.71 28.89 18.94
CA TRP A 57 -28.81 29.61 18.04
C TRP A 57 -28.22 28.74 16.92
N ARG A 58 -28.35 27.41 16.97
CA ARG A 58 -27.89 26.53 15.88
C ARG A 58 -28.94 26.50 14.76
N PRO A 59 -28.52 26.66 13.51
CA PRO A 59 -29.44 26.59 12.38
C PRO A 59 -30.06 25.19 12.31
N ALA A 60 -31.34 25.11 11.93
CA ALA A 60 -32.00 23.85 11.67
C ALA A 60 -31.26 23.09 10.55
N PHE A 61 -30.94 21.83 10.78
CA PHE A 61 -30.20 21.02 9.82
C PHE A 61 -31.07 20.80 8.57
N ALA A 62 -30.59 21.24 7.41
CA ALA A 62 -31.38 21.29 6.18
C ALA A 62 -31.70 19.90 5.58
N TYR A 63 -30.97 18.86 6.00
CA TYR A 63 -31.11 17.50 5.49
C TYR A 63 -31.08 16.48 6.62
N ARG A 64 -31.99 15.51 6.60
CA ARG A 64 -31.96 14.39 7.55
C ARG A 64 -31.47 13.13 6.87
N GLU A 65 -30.86 12.23 7.63
CA GLU A 65 -30.49 10.90 7.13
C GLU A 65 -31.73 10.18 6.59
N GLY A 66 -31.64 9.66 5.36
CA GLY A 66 -32.76 9.02 4.66
C GLY A 66 -33.75 9.97 3.97
N GLN A 67 -33.60 11.29 4.11
CA GLN A 67 -34.44 12.25 3.40
C GLN A 67 -34.00 12.38 1.93
N ILE A 68 -34.89 12.07 1.00
CA ILE A 68 -34.67 12.32 -0.44
C ILE A 68 -34.95 13.81 -0.72
N PRO A 69 -33.97 14.58 -1.21
CA PRO A 69 -34.17 15.99 -1.51
C PRO A 69 -35.15 16.16 -2.70
N GLN A 70 -36.03 17.16 -2.62
CA GLN A 70 -36.99 17.46 -3.70
C GLN A 70 -36.34 18.10 -4.94
N ARG A 71 -35.08 18.56 -4.81
CA ARG A 71 -34.30 19.12 -5.91
C ARG A 71 -33.23 18.13 -6.33
N ASP A 72 -32.98 18.10 -7.63
CA ASP A 72 -31.88 17.33 -8.19
C ASP A 72 -30.53 17.96 -7.75
N ILE A 73 -29.65 17.14 -7.17
CA ILE A 73 -28.33 17.57 -6.72
C ILE A 73 -27.34 17.16 -7.81
N VAL A 74 -27.08 18.08 -8.74
CA VAL A 74 -26.11 17.85 -9.81
C VAL A 74 -24.71 18.19 -9.31
N ALA A 75 -23.77 17.27 -9.49
CA ALA A 75 -22.37 17.52 -9.21
C ALA A 75 -21.81 18.57 -10.18
N ARG A 76 -21.17 19.62 -9.64
CA ARG A 76 -20.50 20.63 -10.48
C ARG A 76 -19.25 20.07 -11.18
N VAL A 77 -18.67 19.01 -10.62
CA VAL A 77 -17.43 18.40 -11.11
C VAL A 77 -17.76 16.98 -11.58
N ALA A 78 -17.20 16.60 -12.73
CA ALA A 78 -17.26 15.22 -13.18
C ALA A 78 -16.47 14.35 -12.19
N PHE A 79 -17.15 13.36 -11.61
CA PHE A 79 -16.47 12.34 -10.84
C PHE A 79 -15.92 11.30 -11.81
N ASP A 80 -14.59 11.15 -11.84
CA ASP A 80 -13.95 10.07 -12.57
C ASP A 80 -14.05 8.80 -11.73
N MET A 81 -14.81 7.82 -12.21
CA MET A 81 -14.82 6.48 -11.63
C MET A 81 -13.68 5.69 -12.26
N ILE A 82 -12.77 5.17 -11.43
CA ILE A 82 -11.66 4.34 -11.90
C ILE A 82 -12.23 3.04 -12.46
N ASP A 83 -12.24 2.91 -13.78
CA ASP A 83 -12.51 1.64 -14.45
C ASP A 83 -11.24 0.79 -14.41
N SER A 84 -11.17 -0.12 -13.43
CA SER A 84 -10.04 -1.03 -13.26
C SER A 84 -9.85 -1.93 -14.48
N GLY A 85 -10.94 -2.37 -15.12
CA GLY A 85 -10.90 -3.23 -16.29
C GLY A 85 -10.28 -2.54 -17.50
N GLN A 86 -10.78 -1.36 -17.86
CA GLN A 86 -10.22 -0.59 -18.99
C GLN A 86 -8.77 -0.19 -18.74
N THR A 87 -8.45 0.19 -17.50
CA THR A 87 -7.08 0.56 -17.13
C THR A 87 -6.12 -0.62 -17.29
N GLU A 88 -6.51 -1.83 -16.88
CA GLU A 88 -5.67 -3.02 -17.07
C GLU A 88 -5.51 -3.40 -18.54
N LEU A 89 -6.57 -3.29 -19.34
CA LEU A 89 -6.50 -3.55 -20.78
C LEU A 89 -5.55 -2.58 -21.48
N LEU A 90 -5.65 -1.28 -21.19
CA LEU A 90 -4.75 -0.26 -21.73
C LEU A 90 -3.30 -0.49 -21.28
N ARG A 91 -3.07 -0.89 -20.03
CA ARG A 91 -1.72 -1.26 -19.56
C ARG A 91 -1.15 -2.44 -20.34
N LYS A 92 -1.93 -3.49 -20.55
CA LYS A 92 -1.50 -4.67 -21.32
C LYS A 92 -1.22 -4.33 -22.79
N GLN A 93 -2.05 -3.49 -23.41
CA GLN A 93 -1.81 -3.00 -24.77
C GLN A 93 -0.52 -2.20 -24.85
N LYS A 94 -0.31 -1.25 -23.94
CA LYS A 94 0.92 -0.45 -23.90
C LYS A 94 2.17 -1.28 -23.67
N ARG A 95 2.12 -2.31 -22.83
CA ARG A 95 3.24 -3.26 -22.67
C ARG A 95 3.59 -4.00 -23.96
N ARG A 96 2.59 -4.39 -24.75
CA ARG A 96 2.81 -5.06 -26.05
C ARG A 96 3.39 -4.14 -27.12
N GLU A 97 3.17 -2.83 -27.01
CA GLU A 97 3.71 -1.82 -27.94
C GLU A 97 5.19 -1.49 -27.68
N VAL A 98 5.73 -1.83 -26.51
CA VAL A 98 7.12 -1.55 -26.16
C VAL A 98 8.05 -2.60 -26.77
N LEU A 99 9.15 -2.13 -27.39
CA LEU A 99 10.20 -3.00 -27.91
C LEU A 99 10.87 -3.76 -26.77
N CYS A 100 10.89 -5.09 -26.87
CA CYS A 100 11.59 -5.95 -25.92
C CYS A 100 13.06 -6.09 -26.32
N TYR A 101 13.97 -5.83 -25.38
CA TYR A 101 15.40 -6.02 -25.57
C TYR A 101 15.85 -7.32 -24.89
N TYR A 102 16.53 -8.19 -25.63
CA TYR A 102 17.13 -9.39 -25.08
C TYR A 102 18.61 -9.16 -24.84
N GLU A 103 19.04 -9.36 -23.60
CA GLU A 103 20.45 -9.33 -23.22
C GLU A 103 20.99 -10.77 -23.22
N ASN A 104 22.02 -11.02 -24.03
CA ASN A 104 22.73 -12.30 -23.98
C ASN A 104 23.59 -12.35 -22.71
N ARG A 105 23.24 -13.25 -21.80
CA ARG A 105 24.00 -13.53 -20.58
C ARG A 105 24.85 -14.77 -20.79
N SER A 106 26.13 -14.59 -21.10
CA SER A 106 27.09 -15.69 -21.31
C SER A 106 27.63 -16.29 -20.00
N GLN A 107 27.58 -15.56 -18.89
CA GLN A 107 28.07 -16.00 -17.58
C GLN A 107 27.49 -17.35 -17.10
N PRO A 108 26.18 -17.62 -17.19
CA PRO A 108 25.62 -18.92 -16.83
C PRO A 108 26.19 -20.08 -17.65
N ILE A 109 26.51 -19.86 -18.93
CA ILE A 109 27.10 -20.90 -19.79
C ILE A 109 28.53 -21.21 -19.34
N ALA A 110 29.32 -20.18 -19.01
CA ALA A 110 30.66 -20.37 -18.45
C ALA A 110 30.64 -21.10 -17.09
N GLN A 111 29.65 -20.82 -16.24
CA GLN A 111 29.42 -21.55 -14.98
C GLN A 111 28.98 -23.00 -15.25
N LEU A 112 28.20 -23.25 -16.31
CA LEU A 112 27.80 -24.59 -16.68
C LEU A 112 29.00 -25.43 -17.12
N ILE A 113 29.94 -24.84 -17.85
CA ILE A 113 31.21 -25.49 -18.21
C ILE A 113 31.99 -25.93 -16.96
N SER A 114 32.12 -25.06 -15.96
CA SER A 114 32.87 -25.39 -14.74
C SER A 114 32.15 -26.44 -13.89
N THR A 115 30.81 -26.39 -13.82
CA THR A 115 30.03 -27.42 -13.11
C THR A 115 30.14 -28.80 -13.77
N ILE A 116 30.11 -28.90 -15.10
CA ILE A 116 30.36 -30.16 -15.82
C ILE A 116 31.74 -30.70 -15.48
N LYS A 117 32.79 -29.86 -15.54
CA LYS A 117 34.16 -30.27 -15.20
C LYS A 117 34.28 -30.79 -13.76
N ASN A 118 33.67 -30.10 -12.81
CA ASN A 118 33.66 -30.51 -11.40
C ASN A 118 32.94 -31.85 -11.20
N LYS A 119 31.83 -32.07 -11.92
CA LYS A 119 31.12 -33.36 -11.91
C LYS A 119 32.00 -34.49 -12.46
N PHE A 120 32.67 -34.29 -13.59
CA PHE A 120 33.57 -35.29 -14.16
C PHE A 120 34.77 -35.57 -13.25
N SER A 121 35.41 -34.54 -12.70
CA SER A 121 36.57 -34.73 -11.81
C SER A 121 36.22 -35.55 -10.57
N SER A 122 34.98 -35.44 -10.07
CA SER A 122 34.49 -36.27 -8.96
C SER A 122 34.37 -37.76 -9.27
N LEU A 123 34.27 -38.15 -10.55
CA LEU A 123 34.10 -39.55 -11.01
C LEU A 123 35.43 -40.23 -11.39
N LEU A 124 36.48 -39.43 -11.57
CA LEU A 124 37.83 -39.81 -12.01
C LEU A 124 38.75 -40.37 -10.90
N GLY A 125 38.21 -40.66 -9.72
CA GLY A 125 38.94 -41.40 -8.67
C GLY A 125 39.12 -42.88 -9.03
N ASP A 126 40.02 -43.57 -8.35
CA ASP A 126 40.29 -45.01 -8.54
C ASP A 126 39.26 -45.92 -7.84
N THR A 127 38.15 -45.37 -7.33
CA THR A 127 37.15 -46.15 -6.60
C THR A 127 36.37 -47.08 -7.53
N PRO A 128 36.19 -48.36 -7.19
CA PRO A 128 35.36 -49.26 -7.98
C PRO A 128 33.89 -48.83 -7.93
N TYR A 129 33.10 -49.16 -8.96
CA TYR A 129 31.70 -48.75 -9.10
C TYR A 129 30.82 -49.12 -7.87
N ALA A 130 31.13 -50.24 -7.22
CA ALA A 130 30.42 -50.71 -6.03
C ALA A 130 30.53 -49.74 -4.84
N GLU A 131 31.62 -48.97 -4.74
CA GLU A 131 31.96 -48.09 -3.61
C GLU A 131 31.64 -46.62 -3.88
N LEU A 132 31.04 -46.29 -5.03
CA LEU A 132 30.64 -44.91 -5.33
C LEU A 132 29.54 -44.42 -4.41
N THR A 133 29.62 -43.16 -4.01
CA THR A 133 28.56 -42.49 -3.25
C THR A 133 27.28 -42.38 -4.07
N ALA A 134 26.13 -42.26 -3.41
CA ALA A 134 24.84 -42.12 -4.07
C ALA A 134 24.78 -40.90 -5.01
N GLU A 135 25.54 -39.84 -4.72
CA GLU A 135 25.65 -38.64 -5.55
C GLU A 135 26.47 -38.88 -6.82
N GLN A 136 27.56 -39.64 -6.74
CA GLN A 136 28.37 -40.03 -7.91
C GLN A 136 27.57 -40.93 -8.86
N LYS A 137 26.77 -41.87 -8.33
CA LYS A 137 25.89 -42.72 -9.15
C LYS A 137 24.81 -41.92 -9.88
N LYS A 138 24.20 -40.93 -9.21
CA LYS A 138 23.25 -40.01 -9.85
C LYS A 138 23.92 -39.18 -10.94
N THR A 139 25.11 -38.66 -10.67
CA THR A 139 25.90 -37.89 -11.64
C THR A 139 26.22 -38.73 -12.88
N LEU A 140 26.62 -39.99 -12.71
CA LEU A 140 26.85 -40.93 -13.81
C LEU A 140 25.57 -41.14 -14.63
N ALA A 141 24.42 -41.34 -13.97
CA ALA A 141 23.14 -41.53 -14.63
C ALA A 141 22.70 -40.30 -15.46
N GLU A 142 23.01 -39.09 -15.02
CA GLU A 142 22.74 -37.85 -15.78
C GLU A 142 23.51 -37.76 -17.11
N PHE A 143 24.69 -38.40 -17.19
CA PHE A 143 25.54 -38.39 -18.39
C PHE A 143 25.29 -39.58 -19.32
N MET A 144 24.41 -40.51 -18.93
CA MET A 144 24.04 -41.61 -19.80
C MET A 144 23.14 -41.09 -20.93
N PRO A 145 23.39 -41.49 -22.20
CA PRO A 145 22.47 -41.18 -23.28
C PRO A 145 21.08 -41.76 -22.95
N ALA A 146 20.01 -41.02 -23.25
CA ALA A 146 18.67 -41.60 -23.28
C ALA A 146 18.73 -42.80 -24.23
N ALA A 147 18.27 -43.97 -23.77
CA ALA A 147 18.43 -45.24 -24.49
C ALA A 147 17.88 -45.14 -25.93
N VAL A 148 18.78 -44.88 -26.88
CA VAL A 148 18.50 -44.83 -28.32
C VAL A 148 19.48 -45.82 -28.97
N GLY A 149 19.06 -47.08 -29.04
CA GLY A 149 19.76 -48.16 -29.76
C GLY A 149 20.50 -49.19 -28.89
N GLU A 150 20.73 -50.38 -29.49
CA GLU A 150 21.11 -51.72 -28.95
C GLU A 150 22.39 -51.84 -28.09
N ALA A 151 22.97 -50.75 -27.57
CA ALA A 151 24.10 -50.82 -26.65
C ALA A 151 23.64 -50.41 -25.25
N ASP A 152 23.01 -51.35 -24.55
CA ASP A 152 22.80 -51.28 -23.09
C ASP A 152 24.15 -51.38 -22.39
N LEU A 153 24.91 -50.28 -22.43
CA LEU A 153 26.15 -50.16 -21.68
C LEU A 153 25.80 -50.20 -20.19
N THR A 154 26.34 -51.20 -19.49
CA THR A 154 26.21 -51.26 -18.05
C THR A 154 26.90 -50.04 -17.41
N GLU A 155 26.34 -49.53 -16.31
CA GLU A 155 26.89 -48.33 -15.64
C GLU A 155 28.37 -48.48 -15.25
N ALA A 156 28.80 -49.71 -14.96
CA ALA A 156 30.20 -50.04 -14.66
C ALA A 156 31.11 -49.96 -15.91
N GLU A 157 30.62 -50.38 -17.08
CA GLU A 157 31.35 -50.26 -18.36
C GLU A 157 31.40 -48.83 -18.87
N ALA A 158 30.33 -48.05 -18.66
CA ALA A 158 30.32 -46.63 -19.00
C ALA A 158 31.39 -45.88 -18.19
N LEU A 159 31.48 -46.15 -16.89
CA LEU A 159 32.46 -45.55 -16.01
C LEU A 159 33.90 -45.94 -16.38
N SER A 160 34.15 -47.22 -16.70
CA SER A 160 35.49 -47.66 -17.12
C SER A 160 35.91 -47.03 -18.46
N ARG A 161 34.99 -46.87 -19.41
CA ARG A 161 35.24 -46.14 -20.67
C ARG A 161 35.51 -44.66 -20.44
N ILE A 162 34.74 -44.01 -19.56
CA ILE A 162 34.94 -42.61 -19.18
C ILE A 162 36.34 -42.43 -18.57
N ARG A 163 36.74 -43.33 -17.65
CA ARG A 163 38.09 -43.31 -17.05
C ARG A 163 39.18 -43.56 -18.08
N LEU A 164 39.04 -44.55 -18.96
CA LEU A 164 40.00 -44.84 -20.02
C LEU A 164 40.18 -43.63 -20.97
N LEU A 165 39.10 -42.92 -21.28
CA LEU A 165 39.16 -41.71 -22.13
C LEU A 165 39.79 -40.50 -21.42
N LEU A 166 39.68 -40.42 -20.09
CA LEU A 166 40.07 -39.27 -19.26
C LEU A 166 41.26 -39.56 -18.32
N ASP A 167 41.90 -40.72 -18.46
CA ASP A 167 42.93 -41.30 -17.55
C ASP A 167 44.15 -40.37 -17.38
N GLU A 168 44.40 -39.55 -18.39
CA GLU A 168 45.32 -38.43 -18.27
C GLU A 168 44.55 -37.24 -17.68
N ARG A 169 44.64 -37.01 -16.36
CA ARG A 169 44.07 -35.82 -15.69
C ARG A 169 44.46 -34.49 -16.36
N THR A 170 45.57 -34.47 -17.09
CA THR A 170 46.04 -33.38 -17.96
C THR A 170 45.12 -33.09 -19.16
N LYS A 171 44.17 -33.97 -19.50
CA LYS A 171 43.21 -33.79 -20.60
C LYS A 171 41.93 -33.04 -20.20
N LEU A 172 41.69 -32.83 -18.91
CA LEU A 172 40.50 -32.14 -18.38
C LEU A 172 40.63 -30.63 -18.40
N GLU A 173 41.80 -30.11 -18.02
CA GLU A 173 42.11 -28.67 -18.01
C GLU A 173 43.00 -28.35 -19.21
N GLY A 174 42.41 -27.79 -20.27
CA GLY A 174 43.13 -27.42 -21.50
C GLY A 174 43.37 -28.55 -22.50
N GLY A 175 42.89 -29.77 -22.23
CA GLY A 175 42.98 -30.90 -23.16
C GLY A 175 41.86 -30.96 -24.20
N LYS A 176 41.82 -32.07 -24.96
CA LYS A 176 40.85 -32.29 -26.04
C LYS A 176 39.39 -32.20 -25.58
N PHE A 177 39.11 -32.55 -24.32
CA PHE A 177 37.78 -32.46 -23.74
C PHE A 177 37.34 -31.01 -23.55
N ASP A 178 38.20 -30.16 -22.99
CA ASP A 178 37.90 -28.73 -22.83
C ASP A 178 37.74 -28.03 -24.18
N GLN A 179 38.57 -28.40 -25.16
CA GLN A 179 38.44 -27.88 -26.53
C GLN A 179 37.14 -28.31 -27.21
N ALA A 180 36.72 -29.57 -27.04
CA ALA A 180 35.44 -30.05 -27.56
C ALA A 180 34.25 -29.40 -26.87
N LEU A 181 34.35 -29.12 -25.57
CA LEU A 181 33.30 -28.45 -24.82
C LEU A 181 33.16 -26.98 -25.25
N LYS A 182 34.29 -26.29 -25.42
CA LYS A 182 34.35 -24.92 -25.94
C LYS A 182 33.84 -24.82 -27.37
N SER A 183 34.23 -25.72 -28.26
CA SER A 183 33.76 -25.68 -29.66
C SER A 183 32.24 -25.82 -29.80
N VAL A 184 31.59 -26.54 -28.87
CA VAL A 184 30.13 -26.68 -28.85
C VAL A 184 29.44 -25.51 -28.13
N LEU A 185 30.00 -25.03 -27.02
CA LEU A 185 29.33 -24.06 -26.15
C LEU A 185 29.67 -22.60 -26.46
N ASP A 186 30.82 -22.29 -27.07
CA ASP A 186 31.20 -20.92 -27.43
C ASP A 186 30.24 -20.32 -28.48
N PRO A 187 29.85 -21.04 -29.56
CA PRO A 187 28.83 -20.51 -30.48
C PRO A 187 27.51 -20.19 -29.78
N ILE A 188 27.12 -21.03 -28.82
CA ILE A 188 25.90 -20.87 -28.03
C ILE A 188 26.01 -19.66 -27.09
N ALA A 189 27.19 -19.42 -26.53
CA ALA A 189 27.47 -18.27 -25.70
C ALA A 189 27.52 -16.96 -26.50
N GLU A 190 27.92 -17.00 -27.77
CA GLU A 190 27.93 -15.84 -28.67
C GLU A 190 26.53 -15.49 -29.19
N THR A 191 25.79 -16.49 -29.68
CA THR A 191 24.44 -16.27 -30.26
C THR A 191 23.35 -16.14 -29.20
N GLY A 192 23.60 -16.63 -27.98
CA GLY A 192 22.59 -16.77 -26.94
C GLY A 192 21.59 -17.89 -27.24
N VAL A 193 20.81 -18.27 -26.23
CA VAL A 193 19.76 -19.29 -26.35
C VAL A 193 18.42 -18.68 -25.96
N LEU A 194 17.45 -18.76 -26.88
CA LEU A 194 16.06 -18.46 -26.58
C LEU A 194 15.32 -19.77 -26.29
N LYS A 195 14.74 -19.87 -25.09
CA LYS A 195 13.92 -21.02 -24.70
C LYS A 195 12.60 -21.09 -25.49
N SER A 196 12.07 -19.93 -25.89
CA SER A 196 10.88 -19.80 -26.71
C SER A 196 10.97 -18.52 -27.54
N ILE A 197 10.43 -18.58 -28.77
CA ILE A 197 10.37 -17.42 -29.70
C ILE A 197 9.41 -16.35 -29.17
N GLY A 198 8.42 -16.75 -28.35
CA GLY A 198 7.48 -15.85 -27.69
C GLY A 198 7.68 -15.86 -26.17
N HIS A 199 7.38 -14.73 -25.54
CA HIS A 199 7.29 -14.56 -24.10
C HIS A 199 5.96 -13.89 -23.78
N ASP A 200 5.44 -14.10 -22.57
CA ASP A 200 4.26 -13.37 -22.12
C ASP A 200 4.62 -11.90 -21.84
N SER A 201 3.67 -10.98 -21.98
CA SER A 201 3.87 -9.55 -21.74
C SER A 201 4.27 -9.20 -20.29
N GLU A 202 4.17 -10.17 -19.37
CA GLU A 202 4.63 -10.07 -17.98
C GLU A 202 6.07 -10.55 -17.78
N GLN A 203 6.68 -11.19 -18.78
CA GLN A 203 8.04 -11.77 -18.70
C GLN A 203 9.10 -10.94 -19.43
N GLY A 204 8.68 -10.00 -20.27
CA GLY A 204 9.56 -9.05 -20.95
C GLY A 204 9.82 -7.86 -20.04
N ASN A 205 11.09 -7.55 -19.80
CA ASN A 205 11.53 -6.43 -18.99
C ASN A 205 12.63 -5.67 -19.76
#